data_AF-A0A7X7BCB3-F1
#
_entry.id   AF-A0A7X7BCB3-F1
#
_cell.length_a   1.000
_cell.length_b   1.000
_cell.length_c   1.000
_cell.angle_alpha   90.00
_cell.angle_beta   90.00
_cell.angle_gamma   90.00
#
_symmetry.space_group_name_H-M   'P 1'
#
loop_
_entity.id
_entity.type
_entity.pdbx_description
1 polymer ?
#
loop_
_entity_poly.entity_id
_entity_poly.type
_entity_poly.pdbx_seq_one_letter_code
_entity_poly.pdbx_strand_id
1 'polypeptide(L)'
;MRKPKSRIPQVALLMQMSLKGQADLLRGILQFVKLHGPWRLYRMEGRPGEQRLLDLKRWGCTGIITGACDTQEARLIARLGVPVIVCEPSPPMRQPTHPLAKFSCTNLNSYACGKLAADYYLNRHYSQFAFVGDPC
;
A
#
# COMPACT_ATOMS: atom_id res chain seq x y z
N MET A 1 -2.72 2.01 35.99
CA MET A 1 -2.55 2.34 34.55
C MET A 1 -3.91 2.31 33.86
N ARG A 2 -4.39 3.43 33.31
CA ARG A 2 -5.68 3.51 32.61
C ARG A 2 -5.57 2.78 31.27
N LYS A 3 -6.27 1.65 31.09
CA LYS A 3 -6.47 1.08 29.74
C LYS A 3 -7.15 2.17 28.89
N PRO A 4 -6.59 2.59 27.74
CA PRO A 4 -7.28 3.52 26.87
C PRO A 4 -8.61 2.89 26.46
N LYS A 5 -9.72 3.64 26.55
CA LYS A 5 -11.01 3.23 25.99
C LYS A 5 -10.74 2.79 24.55
N SER A 6 -11.06 1.55 24.22
CA SER A 6 -10.95 0.98 22.87
C SER A 6 -11.68 1.87 21.88
N ARG A 7 -10.98 2.84 21.28
CA ARG A 7 -11.52 3.68 20.22
C ARG A 7 -11.45 2.86 18.95
N ILE A 8 -12.57 2.81 18.23
CA ILE A 8 -12.67 2.21 16.90
C ILE A 8 -11.52 2.75 16.05
N PRO A 9 -10.62 1.89 15.52
CA PRO A 9 -9.51 2.33 14.67
C PRO A 9 -10.02 3.18 13.50
N GLN A 10 -9.37 4.32 13.27
CA GLN A 10 -9.64 5.25 12.17
C GLN A 10 -8.47 5.11 11.18
N VAL A 11 -8.67 4.39 10.08
CA VAL A 11 -7.58 4.04 9.16
C VAL A 11 -7.76 4.75 7.83
N ALA A 12 -6.74 5.51 7.42
CA ALA A 12 -6.72 6.16 6.12
C ALA A 12 -6.13 5.23 5.06
N LEU A 13 -6.79 5.15 3.90
CA LEU A 13 -6.35 4.42 2.72
C LEU A 13 -5.89 5.43 1.67
N LEU A 14 -4.58 5.51 1.48
CA LEU A 14 -3.88 6.42 0.57
C LEU A 14 -3.38 5.64 -0.65
N MET A 15 -4.31 5.22 -1.51
CA MET A 15 -3.95 4.44 -2.68
C MET A 15 -4.91 4.67 -3.83
N GLN A 16 -4.35 4.79 -5.03
CA GLN A 16 -5.14 4.81 -6.25
C GLN A 16 -5.74 3.41 -6.48
N MET A 17 -6.87 3.36 -7.18
CA MET A 17 -7.63 2.13 -7.49
C MET A 17 -7.73 1.94 -9.00
N SER A 18 -6.68 2.30 -9.74
CA SER A 18 -6.68 2.29 -11.21
C SER A 18 -6.33 0.91 -11.79
N LEU A 19 -5.74 0.02 -10.99
CA LEU A 19 -5.29 -1.31 -11.43
C LEU A 19 -6.00 -2.44 -10.67
N LYS A 20 -6.28 -3.56 -11.35
CA LYS A 20 -6.93 -4.75 -10.76
C LYS A 20 -6.28 -5.21 -9.46
N GLY A 21 -4.95 -5.19 -9.38
CA GLY A 21 -4.21 -5.57 -8.17
C GLY A 21 -4.54 -4.70 -6.95
N GLN A 22 -4.76 -3.39 -7.14
CA GLN A 22 -5.16 -2.49 -6.06
C GLN A 22 -6.60 -2.76 -5.60
N ALA A 23 -7.49 -3.14 -6.53
CA ALA A 23 -8.85 -3.55 -6.20
C ALA A 23 -8.91 -4.80 -5.33
N ASP A 24 -8.08 -5.80 -5.62
CA ASP A 24 -8.01 -7.03 -4.82
C ASP A 24 -7.41 -6.77 -3.43
N LEU A 25 -6.46 -5.84 -3.31
CA LEU A 25 -5.93 -5.41 -2.03
C LEU A 25 -7.01 -4.78 -1.14
N LEU A 26 -7.82 -3.86 -1.69
CA LEU A 26 -8.95 -3.27 -0.95
C LEU A 26 -9.94 -4.34 -0.50
N ARG A 27 -10.26 -5.33 -1.36
CA ARG A 27 -11.12 -6.47 -0.98
C ARG A 27 -10.54 -7.22 0.22
N GLY A 28 -9.24 -7.49 0.22
CA GLY A 28 -8.55 -8.12 1.36
C GLY A 28 -8.66 -7.30 2.65
N ILE A 29 -8.46 -5.98 2.57
CA ILE A 29 -8.64 -5.08 3.73
C ILE A 29 -10.07 -5.14 4.25
N LEU A 30 -11.06 -5.05 3.37
CA LEU A 30 -12.48 -5.10 3.75
C LEU A 30 -12.86 -6.44 4.37
N GLN A 31 -12.34 -7.54 3.85
CA GLN A 31 -12.52 -8.88 4.43
C GLN A 31 -11.91 -8.96 5.82
N PHE A 32 -10.69 -8.45 6.01
CA PHE A 32 -10.04 -8.40 7.31
C PHE A 32 -10.86 -7.60 8.33
N VAL A 33 -11.32 -6.40 7.95
CA VAL A 33 -12.15 -5.55 8.81
C VAL A 33 -13.50 -6.21 9.14
N LYS A 34 -14.10 -6.95 8.20
CA LYS A 34 -15.33 -7.71 8.46
C LYS A 34 -15.13 -8.78 9.53
N LEU A 35 -13.95 -9.43 9.55
CA LEU A 35 -13.64 -10.52 10.48
C LEU A 35 -13.12 -10.03 11.85
N HIS A 36 -12.40 -8.89 11.89
CA HIS A 36 -11.68 -8.41 13.07
C HIS A 36 -12.11 -7.02 13.55
N GLY A 37 -13.16 -6.46 12.96
CA GLY A 37 -13.65 -5.10 13.24
C GLY A 37 -14.35 -4.92 14.59
N PRO A 38 -14.76 -3.69 14.92
CA PRO A 38 -15.04 -2.59 13.98
C PRO A 38 -13.84 -1.69 13.69
N TRP A 39 -13.58 -1.40 12.40
CA TRP A 39 -12.67 -0.34 11.94
C TRP A 39 -13.44 0.67 11.09
N ARG A 40 -13.08 1.95 11.16
CA ARG A 40 -13.54 2.99 10.22
C ARG A 40 -12.45 3.22 9.19
N LEU A 41 -12.78 2.95 7.93
CA LEU A 41 -11.89 3.12 6.81
C LEU A 41 -12.22 4.41 6.08
N TYR A 42 -11.19 5.14 5.71
CA TYR A 42 -11.32 6.42 5.04
C TYR A 42 -10.49 6.42 3.79
N ARG A 43 -11.18 6.39 2.65
CA ARG A 43 -10.54 6.41 1.36
C ARG A 43 -10.24 7.85 0.97
N MET A 44 -8.98 8.13 0.73
CA MET A 44 -8.54 9.44 0.28
C MET A 44 -8.36 9.37 -1.24
N GLU A 45 -9.42 9.72 -1.97
CA GLU A 45 -9.35 9.87 -3.44
C GLU A 45 -9.15 11.34 -3.78
N GLY A 46 -7.93 11.71 -4.15
CA GLY A 46 -7.63 13.06 -4.63
C GLY A 46 -6.42 13.06 -5.53
N ARG A 47 -6.35 14.04 -6.44
CA ARG A 47 -5.11 14.33 -7.15
C ARG A 47 -4.04 14.78 -6.14
N PRO A 48 -2.74 14.63 -6.44
CA PRO A 48 -1.68 15.22 -5.63
C PRO A 48 -2.01 16.68 -5.32
N GLY A 49 -2.23 17.01 -4.03
CA GLY A 49 -2.58 18.36 -3.56
C GLY A 49 -4.05 18.65 -3.24
N GLU A 50 -5.01 17.82 -3.66
CA GLU A 50 -6.45 18.10 -3.44
C GLU A 50 -6.97 17.67 -2.05
N GLN A 51 -6.37 16.65 -1.44
CA GLN A 51 -6.73 16.21 -0.09
C GLN A 51 -5.55 16.38 0.85
N ARG A 52 -5.64 17.37 1.73
CA ARG A 52 -4.55 17.72 2.62
C ARG A 52 -4.41 16.66 3.71
N LEU A 53 -3.35 15.85 3.63
CA LEU A 53 -2.82 15.00 4.71
C LEU A 53 -2.76 15.73 6.09
N LEU A 54 -2.71 17.07 6.07
CA LEU A 54 -2.77 17.97 7.22
C LEU A 54 -3.99 17.76 8.13
N ASP A 55 -5.11 17.22 7.62
CA ASP A 55 -6.31 17.00 8.43
C ASP A 55 -6.40 15.60 9.07
N LEU A 56 -5.52 14.65 8.70
CA LEU A 56 -5.54 13.29 9.24
C LEU A 56 -5.33 13.26 10.76
N LYS A 57 -4.43 14.10 11.28
CA LYS A 57 -4.16 14.18 12.72
C LYS A 57 -5.34 14.80 13.47
N ARG A 58 -5.99 15.83 12.90
CA ARG A 58 -7.17 16.50 13.49
C ARG A 58 -8.37 15.56 13.55
N TRP A 59 -8.49 14.67 12.57
CA TRP A 59 -9.56 13.69 12.50
C TRP A 59 -9.40 12.50 13.45
N GLY A 60 -8.22 12.35 14.08
CA GLY A 60 -7.95 11.22 14.95
C GLY A 60 -7.61 9.94 14.19
N CYS A 61 -6.98 10.06 13.01
CA CYS A 61 -6.38 8.93 12.31
C CYS A 61 -5.47 8.13 13.26
N THR A 62 -5.66 6.82 13.32
CA THR A 62 -4.90 5.89 14.17
C THR A 62 -4.01 4.94 13.36
N GLY A 63 -4.08 4.98 12.03
CA GLY A 63 -3.24 4.16 11.16
C GLY A 63 -3.42 4.51 9.67
N ILE A 64 -2.42 4.17 8.86
CA ILE A 64 -2.39 4.46 7.42
C ILE A 64 -2.03 3.20 6.64
N ILE A 65 -2.74 2.97 5.54
CA ILE A 65 -2.35 2.01 4.51
C ILE A 65 -2.14 2.80 3.23
N THR A 66 -0.94 2.76 2.67
CA THR A 66 -0.55 3.59 1.52
C THR A 66 0.02 2.75 0.39
N GLY A 67 -0.30 3.09 -0.84
CA GLY A 67 0.36 2.56 -2.03
C GLY A 67 1.65 3.31 -2.37
N ALA A 68 2.05 3.24 -3.63
CA ALA A 68 3.12 4.07 -4.17
C ALA A 68 2.80 5.56 -4.05
N CYS A 69 3.77 6.34 -3.57
CA CYS A 69 3.64 7.78 -3.36
C CYS A 69 4.95 8.49 -3.69
N ASP A 70 4.89 9.81 -3.88
CA ASP A 70 6.10 10.61 -4.02
C ASP A 70 6.82 10.83 -2.67
N THR A 71 8.03 11.39 -2.74
CA THR A 71 8.86 11.64 -1.54
C THR A 71 8.26 12.71 -0.60
N GLN A 72 7.53 13.67 -1.12
CA GLN A 72 6.92 14.73 -0.31
C GLN A 72 5.77 14.17 0.52
N GLU A 73 4.89 13.39 -0.10
CA GLU A 73 3.81 12.66 0.56
C GLU A 73 4.37 11.66 1.59
N ALA A 74 5.39 10.89 1.22
CA ALA A 74 6.08 9.97 2.12
C ALA A 74 6.59 10.66 3.41
N ARG A 75 7.16 11.87 3.29
CA ARG A 75 7.61 12.66 4.45
C ARG A 75 6.45 13.12 5.32
N LEU A 76 5.33 13.50 4.73
CA LEU A 76 4.12 13.92 5.46
C LEU A 76 3.53 12.74 6.23
N ILE A 77 3.38 11.59 5.58
CA ILE A 77 2.92 10.34 6.21
C ILE A 77 3.82 9.97 7.39
N ALA A 78 5.14 9.96 7.19
CA ALA A 78 6.10 9.59 8.24
C ALA A 78 6.06 10.51 9.47
N ARG A 79 5.68 11.79 9.31
CA ARG A 79 5.57 12.78 10.39
C ARG A 79 4.30 12.65 11.24
N LEU A 80 3.29 11.89 10.77
CA LEU A 80 2.03 11.73 11.51
C LEU A 80 2.18 10.90 12.79
N GLY A 81 3.21 10.04 12.86
CA GLY A 81 3.52 9.26 14.06
C GLY A 81 2.51 8.15 14.38
N VAL A 82 1.74 7.73 13.37
CA VAL A 82 0.81 6.59 13.46
C VAL A 82 1.41 5.37 12.75
N PRO A 83 0.97 4.13 13.07
CA PRO A 83 1.35 2.95 12.31
C PRO A 83 1.03 3.09 10.83
N VAL A 84 1.95 2.64 9.97
CA VAL A 84 1.82 2.69 8.51
C VAL A 84 2.13 1.32 7.92
N ILE A 85 1.30 0.88 6.97
CA ILE A 85 1.58 -0.25 6.08
C ILE A 85 1.74 0.28 4.67
N VAL A 86 2.86 -0.06 4.03
CA VAL A 86 3.15 0.30 2.63
C VAL A 86 2.84 -0.88 1.73
N CYS A 87 1.89 -0.71 0.83
CA CYS A 87 1.46 -1.73 -0.11
C CYS A 87 2.22 -1.59 -1.43
N GLU A 88 2.97 -2.63 -1.81
CA GLU A 88 3.70 -2.70 -3.07
C GLU A 88 4.59 -1.46 -3.32
N PRO A 89 5.56 -1.17 -2.42
CA PRO A 89 6.46 -0.05 -2.58
C PRO A 89 7.23 -0.15 -3.91
N SER A 90 7.30 0.96 -4.63
CA SER A 90 8.11 1.06 -5.84
C SER A 90 9.61 0.86 -5.53
N PRO A 91 10.46 0.51 -6.51
CA PRO A 91 11.89 0.32 -6.27
C PRO A 91 12.58 1.49 -5.54
N PRO A 92 12.30 2.78 -5.86
CA PRO A 92 12.82 3.91 -5.09
C PRO A 92 12.35 3.94 -3.63
N MET A 93 11.11 3.53 -3.35
CA MET A 93 10.56 3.51 -1.99
C MET A 93 11.18 2.45 -1.09
N ARG A 94 11.81 1.42 -1.67
CA ARG A 94 12.51 0.35 -0.95
C ARG A 94 13.92 0.73 -0.54
N GLN A 95 14.43 1.87 -1.01
CA GLN A 95 15.76 2.34 -0.61
C GLN A 95 15.77 2.69 0.88
N PRO A 96 16.82 2.34 1.65
CA PRO A 96 16.90 2.63 3.09
C PRO A 96 16.75 4.12 3.44
N THR A 97 17.09 5.00 2.50
CA THR A 97 16.98 6.46 2.64
C THR A 97 15.55 6.98 2.47
N HIS A 98 14.61 6.16 1.98
CA HIS A 98 13.25 6.57 1.72
C HIS A 98 12.48 6.80 3.04
N PRO A 99 11.66 7.87 3.17
CA PRO A 99 10.97 8.21 4.42
C PRO A 99 10.08 7.10 4.99
N LEU A 100 9.58 6.22 4.11
CA LEU A 100 8.71 5.10 4.49
C LEU A 100 9.43 3.75 4.64
N ALA A 101 10.74 3.67 4.37
CA ALA A 101 11.49 2.39 4.38
C ALA A 101 11.50 1.69 5.75
N LYS A 102 11.29 2.47 6.83
CA LYS A 102 11.22 1.96 8.20
C LYS A 102 9.89 1.28 8.57
N PHE A 103 8.85 1.43 7.74
CA PHE A 103 7.52 0.88 8.02
C PHE A 103 7.35 -0.50 7.39
N SER A 104 6.41 -1.29 7.92
CA SER A 104 6.10 -2.60 7.36
C SER A 104 5.50 -2.46 5.96
N CYS A 105 5.82 -3.40 5.08
CA CYS A 105 5.30 -3.41 3.73
C CYS A 105 4.79 -4.79 3.30
N THR A 106 3.84 -4.78 2.37
CA THR A 106 3.49 -5.96 1.58
C THR A 106 4.22 -5.87 0.25
N ASN A 107 4.76 -7.00 -0.22
CA ASN A 107 5.37 -7.10 -1.53
C ASN A 107 4.83 -8.34 -2.26
N LEU A 108 4.54 -8.17 -3.54
CA LEU A 108 4.33 -9.25 -4.48
C LEU A 108 5.67 -9.93 -4.74
N ASN A 109 5.65 -11.25 -4.74
CA ASN A 109 6.80 -12.03 -5.17
C ASN A 109 6.85 -12.08 -6.71
N SER A 110 7.24 -10.95 -7.33
CA SER A 110 7.28 -10.83 -8.79
C SER A 110 8.23 -11.85 -9.44
N TYR A 111 9.30 -12.25 -8.73
CA TYR A 111 10.20 -13.30 -9.20
C TYR A 111 9.49 -14.65 -9.30
N ALA A 112 8.76 -15.06 -8.26
CA ALA A 112 8.01 -16.32 -8.29
C ALA A 112 6.93 -16.30 -9.37
N CYS A 113 6.22 -15.18 -9.55
CA CYS A 113 5.25 -15.02 -10.63
C CYS A 113 5.91 -15.15 -12.02
N GLY A 114 7.04 -14.48 -12.23
CA GLY A 114 7.80 -14.56 -13.48
C GLY A 114 8.34 -15.96 -13.75
N LYS A 115 8.82 -16.65 -12.71
CA LYS A 115 9.25 -18.05 -12.80
C LYS A 115 8.09 -18.96 -13.18
N LEU A 116 6.94 -18.85 -12.53
CA LEU A 116 5.75 -19.64 -12.88
C LEU A 116 5.31 -19.42 -14.34
N ALA A 117 5.38 -18.17 -14.82
CA ALA A 117 5.10 -17.85 -16.22
C ALA A 117 6.15 -18.46 -17.16
N ALA A 118 7.44 -18.35 -16.85
CA ALA A 118 8.52 -18.93 -17.65
C ALA A 118 8.41 -20.46 -17.70
N ASP A 119 8.22 -21.12 -16.56
CA ASP A 119 8.05 -22.57 -16.45
C ASP A 119 6.88 -23.04 -17.32
N TYR A 120 5.77 -22.30 -17.37
CA TYR A 120 4.62 -22.62 -18.22
C TYR A 120 4.98 -22.71 -19.71
N TYR A 121 5.77 -21.77 -20.22
CA TYR A 121 6.17 -21.72 -21.64
C TYR A 121 7.33 -22.67 -21.95
N LEU A 122 8.33 -22.76 -21.09
CA LEU A 122 9.48 -23.66 -21.26
C LEU A 122 9.02 -25.12 -21.32
N ASN A 123 8.08 -25.53 -20.46
CA ASN A 123 7.51 -26.88 -20.46
C ASN A 123 6.68 -27.20 -21.73
N ARG A 124 6.41 -26.20 -22.57
CA ARG A 124 5.70 -26.34 -23.86
C ARG A 124 6.62 -26.14 -25.05
N HIS A 125 7.94 -26.17 -24.83
CA HIS A 125 8.97 -26.05 -25.86
C HIS A 125 8.95 -24.73 -26.65
N TYR A 126 8.38 -23.67 -26.08
CA TYR A 126 8.62 -22.33 -26.61
C TYR A 126 10.11 -22.00 -26.49
N SER A 127 10.71 -21.46 -27.54
CA SER A 127 12.16 -21.24 -27.63
C SER A 127 12.56 -19.78 -27.82
N GLN A 128 11.61 -18.91 -28.19
CA GLN A 128 11.84 -17.48 -28.42
C GLN A 128 11.00 -16.69 -27.43
N PHE A 129 11.65 -15.81 -26.66
CA PHE A 129 11.03 -15.06 -25.57
C PHE A 129 11.30 -13.57 -25.75
N ALA A 130 10.33 -12.75 -25.37
CA ALA A 130 10.46 -11.31 -25.27
C ALA A 130 9.79 -10.81 -23.98
N PHE A 131 10.26 -9.68 -23.47
CA PHE A 131 9.67 -9.00 -22.32
C PHE A 131 9.26 -7.59 -22.73
N VAL A 132 7.99 -7.25 -22.48
CA VAL A 132 7.47 -5.88 -22.66
C VAL A 132 7.17 -5.34 -21.27
N GLY A 133 7.95 -4.36 -20.83
CA GLY A 133 7.74 -3.63 -19.58
C GLY A 133 6.96 -2.34 -19.79
N ASP A 134 6.59 -1.67 -18.70
CA ASP A 134 6.11 -0.29 -18.77
C ASP A 134 7.27 0.66 -19.15
N PRO A 135 7.02 1.70 -19.96
CA PRO A 135 8.01 2.75 -20.18
C PRO A 135 8.33 3.42 -18.84
N CYS A 136 9.61 3.39 -18.48
CA CYS A 136 10.14 4.02 -17.26
C CYS A 136 9.84 5.51 -17.18
#